data_AF-A0A914Y5F7-F1
#
_entry.id   AF-A0A914Y5F7-F1
#
_cell.length_a   1.000
_cell.length_b   1.000
_cell.length_c   1.000
_cell.angle_alpha   90.00
_cell.angle_beta   90.00
_cell.angle_gamma   90.00
#
_symmetry.space_group_name_H-M   'P 1'
#
loop_
_entity.id
_entity.type
_entity.pdbx_description
1 polymer ?
#
loop_
_entity_poly.entity_id
_entity_poly.type
_entity_poly.pdbx_seq_one_letter_code
_entity_poly.pdbx_strand_id
1 'polypeptide(L)'
;MLSTQHRMRPEISSMMQQHFYEDLLNSEVVLSRPHVKGLQKDVVYIQHTNPEIYVEEDESRKNVFEVNYALSLAKYFLQQGYDFNQVCIL
;
A
#
# COMPACT_ATOMS: atom_id res chain seq x y z
N MET A 1 1.71 -14.05 -24.38
CA MET A 1 0.85 -13.55 -23.29
C MET A 1 1.76 -13.19 -22.12
N LEU A 2 1.61 -12.00 -21.53
CA LEU A 2 2.50 -11.52 -20.47
C LEU A 2 1.91 -11.93 -19.10
N SER A 3 2.21 -13.16 -18.65
CA SER A 3 1.67 -13.71 -17.39
C SER A 3 2.56 -13.46 -16.18
N THR A 4 3.86 -13.16 -16.38
CA THR A 4 4.80 -12.98 -15.28
C THR A 4 4.91 -11.52 -14.83
N GLN A 5 4.79 -11.28 -13.52
CA GLN A 5 4.94 -9.97 -12.90
C GLN A 5 6.29 -9.82 -12.17
N HIS A 6 6.84 -8.60 -12.20
CA HIS A 6 8.20 -8.29 -11.72
C HIS A 6 8.26 -7.17 -10.67
N ARG A 7 7.10 -6.64 -10.23
CA ARG A 7 7.01 -5.45 -9.37
C ARG A 7 6.52 -5.76 -7.97
N MET A 8 5.35 -6.37 -7.86
CA MET A 8 4.64 -6.56 -6.60
C MET A 8 5.26 -7.71 -5.81
N ARG A 9 5.23 -7.63 -4.49
CA ARG A 9 5.48 -8.80 -3.65
C ARG A 9 4.33 -9.83 -3.79
N PRO A 10 4.56 -11.12 -3.53
CA PRO A 10 3.54 -12.16 -3.62
C PRO A 10 2.28 -11.87 -2.80
N GLU A 11 2.41 -11.26 -1.63
CA GLU A 11 1.29 -10.92 -0.73
C GLU A 11 0.32 -9.90 -1.36
N ILE A 12 0.81 -9.05 -2.26
CA ILE A 12 0.00 -8.07 -3.01
C ILE A 12 -0.53 -8.72 -4.29
N SER A 13 0.32 -9.42 -5.05
CA SER A 13 -0.06 -10.02 -6.33
C SER A 13 -1.10 -11.13 -6.16
N SER A 14 -1.12 -11.84 -5.02
CA SER A 14 -2.10 -12.90 -4.76
C SER A 14 -3.53 -12.37 -4.77
N MET A 15 -3.77 -11.17 -4.26
CA MET A 15 -5.09 -10.54 -4.31
C MET A 15 -5.52 -10.24 -5.76
N MET A 16 -4.57 -9.80 -6.59
CA MET A 16 -4.84 -9.55 -8.01
C MET A 16 -5.11 -10.86 -8.76
N GLN A 17 -4.35 -11.91 -8.43
CA GLN A 17 -4.52 -13.23 -9.03
C GLN A 17 -5.90 -13.82 -8.71
N GLN A 18 -6.35 -13.70 -7.47
CA GLN A 18 -7.63 -14.25 -7.01
C GLN A 18 -8.86 -13.57 -7.62
N HIS A 19 -8.75 -12.31 -8.04
CA HIS A 19 -9.91 -11.51 -8.45
C HIS A 19 -9.91 -11.08 -9.92
N PHE A 20 -8.74 -10.99 -10.57
CA PHE A 20 -8.63 -10.37 -11.89
C PHE A 20 -7.80 -11.17 -12.89
N TYR A 21 -6.76 -11.91 -12.44
CA TYR A 21 -5.78 -12.54 -13.32
C TYR A 21 -5.38 -13.94 -12.83
N GLU A 22 -6.19 -14.95 -13.09
CA GLU A 22 -5.98 -16.33 -12.61
C GLU A 22 -4.57 -16.88 -12.92
N ASP A 23 -4.05 -16.58 -14.12
CA ASP A 23 -2.74 -17.04 -14.61
C ASP A 23 -1.56 -16.12 -14.24
N LEU A 24 -1.72 -15.18 -13.30
CA LEU A 24 -0.64 -14.27 -12.90
C LEU A 24 0.47 -15.00 -12.15
N LEU A 25 1.69 -14.99 -12.69
CA LEU A 25 2.87 -15.65 -12.14
C LEU A 25 3.84 -14.64 -11.52
N ASN A 26 4.50 -15.05 -10.44
CA ASN A 26 5.55 -14.26 -9.80
C ASN A 26 6.93 -14.60 -10.38
N SER A 27 7.69 -13.58 -10.77
CA SER A 27 9.11 -13.77 -11.11
C SER A 27 9.98 -14.07 -9.89
N GLU A 28 11.13 -14.72 -10.07
CA GLU A 28 12.05 -15.04 -8.99
C GLU A 28 12.53 -13.80 -8.20
N VAL A 29 12.65 -12.66 -8.88
CA VAL A 29 13.06 -11.39 -8.27
C VAL A 29 12.06 -10.91 -7.21
N VAL A 30 10.76 -11.09 -7.43
CA VAL A 30 9.77 -10.64 -6.44
C VAL A 30 9.68 -11.53 -5.21
N LEU A 31 10.06 -12.81 -5.34
CA LEU A 31 10.08 -13.78 -4.24
C LEU A 31 11.19 -13.49 -3.22
N SER A 32 12.25 -12.80 -3.64
CA SER A 32 13.41 -12.45 -2.80
C SER A 32 13.38 -11.01 -2.29
N ARG A 33 12.30 -10.25 -2.54
CA ARG A 33 12.18 -8.88 -2.00
C ARG A 33 12.17 -8.91 -0.47
N PRO A 34 12.83 -7.96 0.22
CA PRO A 34 12.78 -7.87 1.66
C PRO A 34 11.39 -7.44 2.13
N HIS A 35 10.99 -7.91 3.32
CA HIS A 35 9.78 -7.46 4.00
C HIS A 35 9.87 -5.97 4.36
N VAL A 36 8.71 -5.32 4.54
CA VAL A 36 8.64 -3.92 4.94
C VAL A 36 9.21 -3.76 6.35
N LYS A 37 10.25 -2.94 6.49
CA LYS A 37 10.92 -2.72 7.77
C LYS A 37 9.94 -2.13 8.79
N GLY A 38 9.98 -2.65 10.02
CA GLY A 38 9.16 -2.16 11.13
C GLY A 38 7.72 -2.70 11.14
N LEU A 39 7.31 -3.47 10.13
CA LEU A 39 5.98 -4.09 10.11
C LEU A 39 6.07 -5.60 10.33
N GLN A 40 5.00 -6.17 10.91
CA GLN A 40 4.83 -7.62 11.02
C GLN A 40 4.28 -8.25 9.74
N LYS A 41 3.60 -7.46 8.91
CA LYS A 41 2.98 -7.89 7.64
C LYS A 41 3.20 -6.81 6.58
N ASP A 42 3.36 -7.21 5.33
CA ASP A 42 3.56 -6.27 4.20
C ASP A 42 2.26 -5.67 3.68
N VAL A 43 1.11 -6.25 4.04
CA VAL A 43 -0.23 -5.76 3.71
C VAL A 43 -1.04 -5.69 5.00
N VAL A 44 -1.55 -4.50 5.29
CA VAL A 44 -2.34 -4.22 6.50
C VAL A 44 -3.57 -3.42 6.13
N TYR A 45 -4.73 -3.84 6.65
CA TYR A 45 -5.97 -3.08 6.56
C TYR A 45 -6.24 -2.41 7.91
N ILE A 46 -6.54 -1.11 7.87
CA ILE A 46 -6.88 -0.33 9.04
C ILE A 46 -8.35 0.04 8.95
N GLN A 47 -9.12 -0.39 9.94
CA GLN A 47 -10.53 -0.03 10.06
C GLN A 47 -10.68 1.07 11.12
N HIS A 48 -11.46 2.10 10.80
CA HIS A 48 -11.85 3.15 11.74
C HIS A 48 -13.28 3.62 11.45
N THR A 49 -13.85 4.38 12.40
CA THR A 49 -15.22 4.91 12.31
C THR A 49 -15.27 6.44 12.28
N ASN A 50 -14.12 7.11 12.12
CA ASN A 50 -14.04 8.57 12.02
C ASN A 50 -14.78 9.07 10.77
N PRO A 51 -15.75 10.00 10.91
CA PRO A 51 -16.55 10.47 9.79
C PRO A 51 -15.73 11.36 8.85
N GLU A 52 -16.11 11.33 7.58
CA GLU A 52 -15.64 12.26 6.56
C GLU A 52 -16.35 13.62 6.66
N ILE A 53 -15.70 14.65 6.12
CA ILE A 53 -16.19 16.03 6.06
C ILE A 53 -16.34 16.38 4.57
N TYR A 54 -17.52 16.86 4.19
CA TYR A 54 -17.75 17.39 2.85
C TYR A 54 -17.10 18.77 2.68
N VAL A 55 -16.47 19.00 1.54
CA VAL A 55 -15.83 20.25 1.17
C VAL A 55 -16.60 20.82 -0.01
N GLU A 56 -17.41 21.84 0.25
CA GLU A 56 -18.30 22.44 -0.75
C GLU A 56 -17.55 23.05 -1.94
N GLU A 57 -16.40 23.70 -1.66
CA GLU A 57 -15.61 24.42 -2.67
C GLU A 57 -15.09 23.51 -3.80
N ASP A 58 -14.76 22.26 -3.47
CA ASP A 58 -14.16 21.28 -4.39
C ASP A 58 -15.09 20.08 -4.68
N GLU A 59 -16.35 20.15 -4.24
CA GLU A 59 -17.32 19.05 -4.24
C GLU A 59 -16.74 17.70 -3.78
N SER A 60 -15.83 17.74 -2.81
CA SER A 60 -15.02 16.59 -2.40
C SER A 60 -15.29 16.18 -0.94
N ARG A 61 -14.65 15.10 -0.50
CA ARG A 61 -14.70 14.63 0.89
C ARG A 61 -13.29 14.50 1.43
N LYS A 62 -13.11 14.82 2.71
CA LYS A 62 -11.84 14.66 3.42
C LYS A 62 -12.05 13.94 4.75
N ASN A 63 -11.07 13.14 5.14
CA ASN A 63 -11.03 12.53 6.46
C ASN A 63 -9.74 12.92 7.19
N VAL A 64 -9.86 13.74 8.23
CA VAL A 64 -8.70 14.25 8.98
C VAL A 64 -7.95 13.12 9.70
N PHE A 65 -8.66 12.08 10.13
CA PHE A 65 -8.04 10.92 10.76
C PHE A 65 -7.13 10.18 9.77
N GLU A 66 -7.64 9.87 8.58
CA GLU A 66 -6.88 9.14 7.55
C GLU A 66 -5.63 9.91 7.12
N VAL A 67 -5.76 11.23 6.91
CA VAL A 67 -4.62 12.08 6.56
C VAL A 67 -3.54 12.05 7.65
N ASN A 68 -3.94 12.25 8.91
CA ASN A 68 -2.99 12.22 10.04
C ASN A 68 -2.34 10.84 10.20
N TYR A 69 -3.10 9.77 10.00
CA TYR A 69 -2.61 8.41 10.05
C TYR A 69 -1.59 8.14 8.93
N ALA A 70 -1.92 8.45 7.68
CA ALA A 70 -1.05 8.28 6.52
C ALA A 70 0.26 9.07 6.66
N LEU A 71 0.19 10.33 7.11
CA LEU A 71 1.39 11.14 7.37
C LEU A 71 2.25 10.57 8.50
N SER A 72 1.63 10.07 9.56
CA SER A 72 2.35 9.44 10.68
C SER A 72 3.03 8.14 10.23
N LEU A 73 2.38 7.35 9.40
CA LEU A 73 2.94 6.12 8.83
C LEU A 73 4.09 6.43 7.86
N ALA A 74 3.96 7.46 7.02
CA ALA A 74 5.06 7.90 6.16
C ALA A 74 6.28 8.34 6.98
N LYS A 75 6.08 9.14 8.04
CA LYS A 75 7.14 9.52 8.98
C LYS A 75 7.78 8.30 9.64
N TYR A 76 6.97 7.32 10.04
CA TYR A 76 7.45 6.06 10.61
C TYR A 76 8.38 5.32 9.63
N PHE A 77 8.01 5.18 8.35
CA PHE A 77 8.88 4.54 7.36
C PHE A 77 10.20 5.28 7.16
N LEU A 78 10.19 6.62 7.13
CA LEU A 78 11.44 7.40 7.07
C LEU A 78 12.34 7.09 8.27
N GLN A 79 11.77 6.94 9.47
CA GLN A 79 12.52 6.53 10.68
C GLN A 79 13.05 5.09 10.61
N GLN A 80 12.43 4.20 9.83
CA GLN A 80 12.94 2.86 9.54
C GLN A 80 14.05 2.85 8.46
N GLY A 81 14.44 4.02 7.95
CA GLY A 81 15.50 4.18 6.95
C GLY A 81 15.04 3.92 5.52
N TYR A 82 13.78 4.25 5.21
CA TYR A 82 13.34 4.43 3.83
C TYR A 82 13.60 5.86 3.37
N ASP A 83 13.95 6.03 2.09
CA ASP A 83 14.06 7.34 1.47
C ASP A 83 12.70 7.89 1.05
N PHE A 84 12.59 9.22 0.93
CA PHE A 84 11.34 9.89 0.53
C PHE A 84 10.80 9.41 -0.82
N ASN A 85 11.66 8.99 -1.76
CA ASN A 85 11.26 8.48 -3.06
C ASN A 85 10.83 7.00 -3.05
N GLN A 86 10.94 6.31 -1.90
CA GLN A 86 10.51 4.93 -1.71
C GLN A 86 9.13 4.84 -1.05
N VAL A 87 8.57 5.95 -0.59
CA VAL A 87 7.25 6.03 0.05
C VAL A 87 6.34 6.92 -0.79
N CYS A 88 5.15 6.43 -1.11
CA CYS A 88 4.15 7.17 -1.87
C CYS A 88 2.79 7.03 -1.17
N ILE A 89 2.06 8.14 -1.07
CA ILE A 89 0.66 8.19 -0.64
C ILE A 89 -0.14 8.50 -1.92
N LEU A 90 -1.16 7.68 -2.18
CA LEU A 90 -2.02 7.75 -3.36
C LEU A 90 -3.46 8.08 -2.95
#